data_AF-A0A0T6APB6-F1
#
_entry.id   AF-A0A0T6APB6-F1
#
_cell.length_a   1.000
_cell.length_b   1.000
_cell.length_c   1.000
_cell.angle_alpha   90.00
_cell.angle_beta   90.00
_cell.angle_gamma   90.00
#
_symmetry.space_group_name_H-M   'P 1'
#
loop_
_entity.id
_entity.type
_entity.pdbx_description
1 polymer ?
#
loop_
_entity_poly.entity_id
_entity_poly.type
_entity_poly.pdbx_seq_one_letter_code
_entity_poly.pdbx_strand_id
1 'polypeptide(L)'
;MAIADWIRERKEHLDLFDETKTQYQYNPLYLLGPMLYYFYMITVVSGVILMLWYEPTTTGAYDSIVRISREIGRVTIGGLVLPLGSLVRSVHKYAADAVFVCFILRIYRMYFAGEYKRPGELGWMIFFLGLVLTMISGVTGYLLIWNQRAFWAAKTILTVPVYLDELTAWIPQIGSQLTFGSMIAYIFLGGPAIGQATITRFYSLHFGISIILLLLMEIYVYRTRRERLKMSWFPLVLFFAMVLVVSWILPAEMGRRADPNRTPLPILSDWYFLALYQYVKYTPPLWAGLGPGLLIGVGMLVPFLDRSKSRHPLDRPLFFVLGLLALFYFLAFTTLIMWNIAQIEREPPIVLLVTIPVMGAAFVWHLWRRWRQGR
;
A
#
# COMPACT_ATOMS: atom_id res chain seq x y z
N MET A 1 8.81 28.42 -16.54
CA MET A 1 9.36 28.22 -15.19
C MET A 1 10.49 27.21 -15.32
N ALA A 2 11.71 27.53 -14.87
CA ALA A 2 12.79 26.55 -14.91
C ALA A 2 12.47 25.39 -13.94
N ILE A 3 12.95 24.18 -14.21
CA ILE A 3 12.72 23.01 -13.34
C ILE A 3 13.19 23.29 -11.91
N ALA A 4 14.29 24.03 -11.74
CA ALA A 4 14.79 24.44 -10.43
C ALA A 4 13.80 25.31 -9.65
N ASP A 5 13.15 26.28 -10.32
CA ASP A 5 12.14 27.14 -9.69
C ASP A 5 10.89 26.33 -9.32
N TRP A 6 10.50 25.40 -10.19
CA TRP A 6 9.40 24.48 -9.92
C TRP A 6 9.67 23.68 -8.65
N ILE A 7 10.85 23.05 -8.54
CA ILE A 7 11.25 22.25 -7.37
C ILE A 7 11.29 23.12 -6.11
N ARG A 8 11.88 24.32 -6.18
CA ARG A 8 12.01 25.24 -5.03
C ARG A 8 10.63 25.61 -4.47
N GLU A 9 9.72 26.05 -5.33
CA GLU A 9 8.35 26.42 -4.93
C GLU A 9 7.63 25.25 -4.22
N ARG A 10 7.72 24.03 -4.76
CA ARG A 10 7.05 22.87 -4.15
C ARG A 10 7.69 22.48 -2.83
N LYS A 11 9.02 22.56 -2.70
CA LYS A 11 9.73 22.26 -1.45
C LYS A 11 9.34 23.22 -0.32
N GLU A 12 9.17 24.50 -0.61
CA GLU A 12 8.76 25.50 0.38
C GLU A 12 7.35 25.23 0.94
N HIS A 13 6.45 24.71 0.10
CA HIS A 13 5.07 24.38 0.46
C HIS A 13 4.87 22.93 0.91
N LEU A 14 5.92 22.09 0.82
CA LEU A 14 5.84 20.70 1.22
C LEU A 14 5.73 20.60 2.74
N ASP A 15 4.60 20.09 3.20
CA ASP A 15 4.37 19.70 4.59
C ASP A 15 3.81 18.27 4.59
N LEU A 16 4.62 17.32 5.07
CA LEU A 16 4.25 15.91 5.04
C LEU A 16 3.22 15.56 6.12
N PHE A 17 3.16 16.29 7.23
CA PHE A 17 2.37 15.89 8.40
C PHE A 17 1.41 16.98 8.87
N ASP A 18 1.73 18.27 8.82
CA ASP A 18 0.80 19.31 9.22
C ASP A 18 -0.16 19.67 8.09
N GLU A 19 -1.40 19.20 8.21
CA GLU A 19 -2.48 19.50 7.27
C GLU A 19 -3.57 20.40 7.88
N THR A 20 -3.33 20.96 9.08
CA THR A 20 -4.31 21.80 9.80
C THR A 20 -4.29 23.26 9.32
N LYS A 21 -3.34 23.62 8.45
CA LYS A 21 -3.24 24.96 7.83
C LYS A 21 -4.27 25.19 6.72
N THR A 22 -5.24 24.29 6.56
CA THR A 22 -6.30 24.41 5.56
C THR A 22 -7.53 25.09 6.14
N GLN A 23 -8.34 25.66 5.26
CA GLN A 23 -9.65 26.27 5.57
C GLN A 23 -10.68 25.28 6.18
N TYR A 24 -10.34 23.99 6.32
CA TYR A 24 -11.25 22.91 6.70
C TYR A 24 -10.82 22.24 8.01
N GLN A 25 -10.49 23.04 9.03
CA GLN A 25 -9.96 22.55 10.32
C GLN A 25 -10.89 21.56 11.05
N TYR A 26 -12.20 21.60 10.77
CA TYR A 26 -13.20 20.71 11.39
C TYR A 26 -13.33 19.35 10.68
N ASN A 27 -12.70 19.15 9.52
CA ASN A 27 -12.76 17.88 8.81
C ASN A 27 -11.68 16.92 9.36
N PRO A 28 -12.06 15.79 9.99
CA PRO A 28 -11.12 14.86 10.62
C PRO A 28 -10.15 14.22 9.62
N LEU A 29 -10.45 14.22 8.31
CA LEU A 29 -9.54 13.72 7.28
C LEU A 29 -8.24 14.54 7.17
N TYR A 30 -8.17 15.73 7.76
CA TYR A 30 -6.93 16.51 7.86
C TYR A 30 -6.02 16.09 9.03
N LEU A 31 -6.42 15.06 9.81
CA LEU A 31 -5.54 14.41 10.79
C LEU A 31 -4.79 13.21 10.21
N LEU A 32 -5.01 12.86 8.93
CA LEU A 32 -4.39 11.69 8.30
C LEU A 32 -2.87 11.80 8.22
N GLY A 33 -2.30 13.00 8.07
CA GLY A 33 -0.85 13.20 8.11
C GLY A 33 -0.22 12.84 9.44
N PRO A 34 -0.62 13.46 10.56
CA PRO A 34 -0.06 13.11 11.86
C PRO A 34 -0.42 11.67 12.28
N MET A 35 -1.59 11.16 11.93
CA MET A 35 -1.98 9.77 12.15
C MET A 35 -1.06 8.79 11.42
N LEU A 36 -0.68 9.09 10.17
CA LEU A 36 0.24 8.26 9.40
C LEU A 36 1.59 8.11 10.12
N TYR A 37 2.17 9.22 10.57
CA TYR A 37 3.41 9.21 11.37
C TYR A 37 3.23 8.40 12.66
N TYR A 38 2.10 8.61 13.36
CA TYR A 38 1.81 7.95 14.63
C TYR A 38 1.72 6.43 14.51
N PHE A 39 0.90 5.91 13.59
CA PHE A 39 0.79 4.47 13.37
C PHE A 39 2.06 3.86 12.80
N TYR A 40 2.79 4.62 11.97
CA TYR A 40 4.10 4.21 11.49
C TYR A 40 5.09 4.00 12.65
N MET A 41 5.13 4.92 13.61
CA MET A 41 5.99 4.77 14.80
C MET A 41 5.59 3.56 15.64
N ILE A 42 4.30 3.31 15.86
CA ILE A 42 3.84 2.10 16.56
C ILE A 42 4.31 0.84 15.81
N THR A 43 4.18 0.83 14.48
CA THR A 43 4.60 -0.29 13.63
C THR A 43 6.10 -0.53 13.72
N VAL A 44 6.93 0.51 13.60
CA VAL A 44 8.40 0.39 13.68
C VAL A 44 8.83 -0.08 15.07
N VAL A 45 8.33 0.55 16.14
CA VAL A 45 8.73 0.18 17.52
C VAL A 45 8.32 -1.24 17.85
N SER A 46 7.09 -1.63 17.55
CA SER A 46 6.64 -3.01 17.75
C SER A 46 7.41 -4.01 16.89
N GLY A 47 7.79 -3.64 15.66
CA GLY A 47 8.60 -4.46 14.77
C GLY A 47 10.00 -4.72 15.33
N VAL A 48 10.68 -3.67 15.81
CA VAL A 48 11.99 -3.79 16.47
C VAL A 48 11.92 -4.71 17.70
N ILE A 49 10.85 -4.64 18.48
CA ILE A 49 10.64 -5.56 19.61
C ILE A 49 10.48 -7.01 19.13
N LEU A 50 9.67 -7.26 18.09
CA LEU A 50 9.47 -8.61 17.55
C LEU A 50 10.76 -9.23 17.01
N MET A 51 11.67 -8.42 16.48
CA MET A 51 12.97 -8.89 15.98
C MET A 51 13.81 -9.57 17.06
N LEU A 52 13.62 -9.25 18.34
CA LEU A 52 14.35 -9.87 19.46
C LEU A 52 14.08 -11.38 19.60
N TRP A 53 12.95 -11.86 19.04
CA TRP A 53 12.50 -13.24 19.19
C TRP A 53 12.28 -13.98 17.87
N TYR A 54 12.31 -13.26 16.74
CA TYR A 54 12.05 -13.79 15.42
C TYR A 54 13.29 -14.46 14.81
N GLU A 55 13.10 -15.61 14.17
CA GLU A 55 14.18 -16.37 13.52
C GLU A 55 13.99 -16.37 11.99
N PRO A 56 14.81 -15.64 11.20
CA PRO A 56 14.65 -15.53 9.74
C PRO A 56 15.21 -16.76 8.99
N THR A 57 14.78 -17.96 9.38
CA THR A 57 15.14 -19.23 8.74
C THR A 57 13.91 -20.00 8.28
N THR A 58 14.03 -20.79 7.21
CA THR A 58 12.91 -21.60 6.69
C THR A 58 12.38 -22.63 7.69
N THR A 59 13.23 -23.08 8.62
CA THR A 59 12.89 -24.02 9.68
C THR A 59 12.32 -23.33 10.92
N GLY A 60 12.90 -22.19 11.32
CA GLY A 60 12.58 -21.48 12.57
C GLY A 60 11.54 -20.36 12.47
N ALA A 61 11.28 -19.79 11.27
CA ALA A 61 10.40 -18.63 11.13
C ALA A 61 8.99 -18.87 11.67
N TYR A 62 8.34 -19.94 11.24
CA TYR A 62 6.99 -20.27 11.72
C TYR A 62 6.99 -20.61 13.22
N ASP A 63 7.99 -21.35 13.71
CA ASP A 63 8.07 -21.72 15.13
C ASP A 63 8.32 -20.52 16.02
N SER A 64 9.14 -19.57 15.58
CA SER A 64 9.35 -18.31 16.30
C SER A 64 8.05 -17.50 16.41
N ILE A 65 7.20 -17.49 15.38
CA ILE A 65 5.88 -16.87 15.41
C ILE A 65 4.94 -17.58 16.40
N VAL A 66 4.95 -18.92 16.43
CA VAL A 66 4.19 -19.71 17.40
C VAL A 66 4.65 -19.39 18.82
N ARG A 67 5.96 -19.38 19.07
CA ARG A 67 6.57 -19.03 20.36
C ARG A 67 6.22 -17.60 20.79
N ILE A 68 6.36 -16.61 19.92
CA ILE A 68 5.97 -15.22 20.19
C ILE A 68 4.49 -15.14 20.58
N SER A 69 3.62 -15.82 19.85
CA SER A 69 2.18 -15.71 20.06
C SER A 69 1.68 -16.54 21.25
N ARG A 70 2.37 -17.63 21.60
CA ARG A 70 1.91 -18.56 22.64
C ARG A 70 2.72 -18.51 23.91
N GLU A 71 4.02 -18.29 23.88
CA GLU A 71 4.89 -18.54 25.04
C GLU A 71 5.42 -17.25 25.67
N ILE A 72 5.71 -16.24 24.86
CA ILE A 72 6.40 -15.03 25.32
C ILE A 72 5.48 -14.11 26.13
N GLY A 73 5.94 -13.78 27.34
CA GLY A 73 5.39 -12.71 28.18
C GLY A 73 3.99 -12.99 28.69
N ARG A 74 3.70 -14.24 29.07
CA ARG A 74 2.48 -14.59 29.79
C ARG A 74 2.53 -14.03 31.20
N VAL A 75 1.81 -12.94 31.44
CA VAL A 75 1.65 -12.34 32.78
C VAL A 75 0.24 -12.62 33.26
N THR A 76 0.09 -13.27 34.41
CA THR A 76 -1.23 -13.49 35.01
C THR A 76 -1.53 -12.38 36.01
N ILE A 77 -2.56 -11.58 35.75
CA ILE A 77 -3.04 -10.54 36.69
C ILE A 77 -4.49 -10.85 37.04
N GLY A 78 -4.77 -11.17 38.30
CA GLY A 78 -6.14 -11.45 38.77
C GLY A 78 -6.85 -12.60 38.05
N GLY A 79 -6.11 -13.61 37.59
CA GLY A 79 -6.64 -14.75 36.81
C GLY A 79 -6.72 -14.52 35.29
N LEU A 80 -6.47 -13.30 34.81
CA LEU A 80 -6.35 -13.00 33.38
C LEU A 80 -4.92 -13.25 32.90
N VAL A 81 -4.73 -14.12 31.91
CA VAL A 81 -3.43 -14.32 31.25
C VAL A 81 -3.28 -13.26 30.15
N LEU A 82 -2.32 -12.35 30.32
CA LEU A 82 -1.90 -11.37 29.31
C LEU A 82 -0.83 -11.99 28.41
N PRO A 83 -1.10 -12.31 27.13
CA PRO A 83 -0.09 -12.83 26.22
C PRO A 83 0.68 -11.67 25.56
N LEU A 84 1.66 -11.08 26.26
CA LEU A 84 2.35 -9.87 25.79
C LEU A 84 2.99 -10.03 24.40
N GLY A 85 3.58 -11.20 24.09
CA GLY A 85 4.13 -11.45 22.76
C GLY A 85 3.07 -11.44 21.65
N SER A 86 1.91 -12.07 21.90
CA SER A 86 0.75 -12.01 20.99
C SER A 86 0.21 -10.59 20.84
N LEU A 87 0.17 -9.83 21.94
CA LEU A 87 -0.30 -8.44 21.93
C LEU A 87 0.62 -7.57 21.07
N VAL A 88 1.94 -7.62 21.27
CA VAL A 88 2.91 -6.84 20.47
C VAL A 88 2.81 -7.23 18.99
N ARG A 89 2.71 -8.51 18.67
CA ARG A 89 2.52 -8.99 17.29
C ARG A 89 1.23 -8.47 16.66
N SER A 90 0.16 -8.42 17.44
CA SER A 90 -1.14 -7.92 16.99
C SER A 90 -1.11 -6.40 16.80
N VAL A 91 -0.50 -5.66 17.74
CA VAL A 91 -0.28 -4.21 17.64
C VAL A 91 0.51 -3.88 16.37
N HIS A 92 1.58 -4.63 16.09
CA HIS A 92 2.37 -4.46 14.87
C HIS A 92 1.50 -4.62 13.60
N LYS A 93 0.71 -5.69 13.54
CA LYS A 93 -0.19 -5.98 12.42
C LYS A 93 -1.25 -4.89 12.23
N TYR A 94 -1.95 -4.49 13.29
CA TYR A 94 -3.04 -3.52 13.18
C TYR A 94 -2.55 -2.08 13.02
N ALA A 95 -1.39 -1.73 13.57
CA ALA A 95 -0.74 -0.46 13.28
C ALA A 95 -0.30 -0.39 11.81
N ALA A 96 0.24 -1.48 11.24
CA ALA A 96 0.56 -1.55 9.82
C ALA A 96 -0.70 -1.39 8.94
N ASP A 97 -1.80 -2.06 9.29
CA ASP A 97 -3.10 -1.87 8.61
C ASP A 97 -3.54 -0.40 8.66
N ALA A 98 -3.40 0.26 9.82
CA ALA A 98 -3.76 1.67 9.99
C ALA A 98 -2.87 2.62 9.14
N VAL A 99 -1.59 2.29 8.93
CA VAL A 99 -0.70 3.02 8.01
C VAL A 99 -1.26 2.97 6.58
N PHE A 100 -1.66 1.78 6.10
CA PHE A 100 -2.29 1.65 4.77
C PHE A 100 -3.59 2.42 4.65
N VAL A 101 -4.46 2.36 5.67
CA VAL A 101 -5.70 3.14 5.72
C VAL A 101 -5.39 4.64 5.62
N CYS A 102 -4.39 5.14 6.36
CA CYS A 102 -4.00 6.55 6.31
C CYS A 102 -3.51 6.96 4.93
N PHE A 103 -2.65 6.17 4.27
CA PHE A 103 -2.21 6.45 2.90
C PHE A 103 -3.38 6.50 1.92
N ILE A 104 -4.23 5.47 1.91
CA ILE A 104 -5.34 5.34 0.97
C ILE A 104 -6.32 6.51 1.14
N LEU A 105 -6.79 6.75 2.37
CA LEU A 105 -7.73 7.85 2.64
C LEU A 105 -7.13 9.21 2.31
N ARG A 106 -5.84 9.41 2.58
CA ARG A 106 -5.17 10.68 2.31
C ARG A 106 -5.02 10.92 0.82
N ILE A 107 -4.60 9.92 0.06
CA ILE A 107 -4.51 10.01 -1.41
C ILE A 107 -5.88 10.32 -2.01
N TYR A 108 -6.95 9.63 -1.59
CA TYR A 108 -8.29 9.93 -2.09
C TYR A 108 -8.77 11.33 -1.68
N ARG A 109 -8.53 11.78 -0.44
CA ARG A 109 -8.87 13.14 -0.02
C ARG A 109 -8.11 14.18 -0.84
N MET A 110 -6.80 14.04 -1.00
CA MET A 110 -5.98 14.93 -1.83
C MET A 110 -6.48 14.93 -3.29
N TYR A 111 -6.88 13.76 -3.80
CA TYR A 111 -7.44 13.61 -5.13
C TYR A 111 -8.73 14.41 -5.29
N PHE A 112 -9.72 14.23 -4.41
CA PHE A 112 -11.03 14.89 -4.53
C PHE A 112 -11.02 16.37 -4.09
N ALA A 113 -10.10 16.77 -3.22
CA ALA A 113 -9.87 18.18 -2.88
C ALA A 113 -9.04 18.93 -3.93
N GLY A 114 -8.41 18.21 -4.88
CA GLY A 114 -7.55 18.83 -5.90
C GLY A 114 -6.25 19.39 -5.31
N GLU A 115 -5.82 18.86 -4.16
CA GLU A 115 -4.61 19.29 -3.43
C GLU A 115 -3.33 18.90 -4.16
N TYR A 116 -3.39 17.95 -5.09
CA TYR A 116 -2.27 17.58 -5.95
C TYR A 116 -1.91 18.66 -6.98
N LYS A 117 -2.77 19.65 -7.23
CA LYS A 117 -2.48 20.78 -8.14
C LYS A 117 -1.47 21.73 -7.50
N ARG A 118 -0.83 22.58 -8.32
CA ARG A 118 0.16 23.58 -7.88
C ARG A 118 -0.22 24.27 -6.56
N PRO A 119 0.66 24.31 -5.54
CA PRO A 119 2.02 23.75 -5.47
C PRO A 119 2.13 22.34 -4.82
N GLY A 120 1.06 21.53 -4.84
CA GLY A 120 1.02 20.23 -4.14
C GLY A 120 1.55 19.02 -4.93
N GLU A 121 2.09 19.21 -6.14
CA GLU A 121 2.48 18.10 -7.03
C GLU A 121 3.55 17.21 -6.40
N LEU A 122 4.55 17.82 -5.74
CA LEU A 122 5.64 17.06 -5.10
C LEU A 122 5.14 16.24 -3.91
N GLY A 123 4.25 16.81 -3.09
CA GLY A 123 3.65 16.10 -1.97
C GLY A 123 2.87 14.88 -2.45
N TRP A 124 2.05 15.06 -3.49
CA TRP A 124 1.32 13.98 -4.15
C TRP A 124 2.23 12.83 -4.59
N MET A 125 3.32 13.14 -5.31
CA MET A 125 4.29 12.14 -5.77
C MET A 125 4.96 11.41 -4.60
N ILE A 126 5.32 12.13 -3.53
CA ILE A 126 5.92 11.54 -2.32
C ILE A 126 4.93 10.60 -1.63
N PHE A 127 3.63 10.91 -1.56
CA PHE A 127 2.64 10.01 -0.96
C PHE A 127 2.43 8.73 -1.77
N PHE A 128 2.42 8.81 -3.11
CA PHE A 128 2.38 7.60 -3.95
C PHE A 128 3.65 6.76 -3.79
N LEU A 129 4.83 7.39 -3.81
CA LEU A 129 6.08 6.68 -3.59
C LEU A 129 6.12 6.05 -2.18
N GLY A 130 5.65 6.77 -1.17
CA GLY A 130 5.50 6.28 0.19
C GLY A 130 4.59 5.05 0.24
N LEU A 131 3.41 5.11 -0.39
CA LEU A 131 2.50 3.97 -0.48
C LEU A 131 3.16 2.77 -1.15
N VAL A 132 3.88 2.95 -2.27
CA VAL A 132 4.62 1.87 -2.95
C VAL A 132 5.64 1.22 -2.01
N LEU A 133 6.44 2.03 -1.32
CA LEU A 133 7.46 1.52 -0.40
C LEU A 133 6.82 0.81 0.80
N THR A 134 5.70 1.33 1.31
CA THR A 134 4.89 0.66 2.35
C THR A 134 4.29 -0.65 1.85
N MET A 135 3.82 -0.72 0.60
CA MET A 135 3.35 -1.96 -0.03
C MET A 135 4.48 -3.00 -0.11
N ILE A 136 5.67 -2.61 -0.57
CA ILE A 136 6.84 -3.51 -0.63
C ILE A 136 7.23 -3.98 0.78
N SER A 137 7.28 -3.06 1.76
CA SER A 137 7.53 -3.41 3.16
C SER A 137 6.44 -4.36 3.70
N GLY A 138 5.17 -4.13 3.38
CA GLY A 138 4.04 -4.97 3.78
C GLY A 138 4.16 -6.40 3.25
N VAL A 139 4.43 -6.58 1.95
CA VAL A 139 4.63 -7.92 1.35
C VAL A 139 5.83 -8.62 1.98
N THR A 140 6.93 -7.89 2.15
CA THR A 140 8.16 -8.46 2.70
C THR A 140 7.99 -8.89 4.15
N GLY A 141 7.29 -8.09 4.97
CA GLY A 141 6.91 -8.44 6.34
C GLY A 141 5.87 -9.56 6.43
N TYR A 142 4.93 -9.62 5.49
CA TYR A 142 3.88 -10.65 5.47
C TYR A 142 4.45 -12.07 5.32
N LEU A 143 5.44 -12.25 4.43
CA LEU A 143 6.11 -13.55 4.25
C LEU A 143 6.77 -14.06 5.52
N LEU A 144 7.21 -13.16 6.43
CA LEU A 144 7.93 -13.54 7.65
C LEU A 144 7.08 -14.40 8.60
N ILE A 145 5.75 -14.37 8.46
CA ILE A 145 4.86 -15.25 9.22
C ILE A 145 5.09 -16.74 8.85
N TRP A 146 5.56 -16.99 7.62
CA TRP A 146 5.89 -18.32 7.09
C TRP A 146 4.73 -19.32 7.16
N ASN A 147 3.52 -18.82 6.94
CA ASN A 147 2.28 -19.59 6.92
C ASN A 147 1.79 -19.81 5.47
N GLN A 148 0.78 -20.67 5.30
CA GLN A 148 0.24 -21.01 3.98
C GLN A 148 -0.20 -19.78 3.18
N ARG A 149 -0.95 -18.87 3.82
CA ARG A 149 -1.49 -17.69 3.12
C ARG A 149 -0.35 -16.77 2.67
N ALA A 150 0.58 -16.46 3.56
CA ALA A 150 1.72 -15.59 3.30
C ALA A 150 2.68 -16.13 2.25
N PHE A 151 3.01 -17.43 2.31
CA PHE A 151 3.91 -18.06 1.36
C PHE A 151 3.36 -17.97 -0.08
N TRP A 152 2.08 -18.32 -0.28
CA TRP A 152 1.47 -18.32 -1.61
C TRP A 152 1.12 -16.93 -2.12
N ALA A 153 0.76 -15.99 -1.23
CA ALA A 153 0.62 -14.59 -1.58
C ALA A 153 1.96 -14.01 -2.08
N ALA A 154 3.05 -14.22 -1.32
CA ALA A 154 4.38 -13.79 -1.72
C ALA A 154 4.83 -14.44 -3.04
N LYS A 155 4.60 -15.76 -3.20
CA LYS A 155 4.91 -16.46 -4.45
C LYS A 155 4.22 -15.81 -5.63
N THR A 156 2.92 -15.52 -5.52
CA THR A 156 2.18 -14.93 -6.63
C THR A 156 2.69 -13.52 -6.96
N ILE A 157 2.90 -12.67 -5.94
CA ILE A 157 3.41 -11.31 -6.13
C ILE A 157 4.79 -11.31 -6.78
N LEU A 158 5.67 -12.22 -6.38
CA LEU A 158 7.03 -12.32 -6.91
C LEU A 158 7.11 -12.85 -8.34
N THR A 159 6.10 -13.61 -8.79
CA THR A 159 6.06 -14.13 -10.17
C THR A 159 5.36 -13.20 -11.15
N VAL A 160 4.55 -12.23 -10.70
CA VAL A 160 3.89 -11.26 -11.61
C VAL A 160 4.89 -10.50 -12.50
N PRO A 161 6.06 -10.04 -12.01
CA PRO A 161 7.06 -9.40 -12.86
C PRO A 161 7.54 -10.25 -14.04
N VAL A 162 7.50 -11.59 -13.95
CA VAL A 162 7.92 -12.49 -15.05
C VAL A 162 7.11 -12.22 -16.32
N TYR A 163 5.85 -11.81 -16.21
CA TYR A 163 5.04 -11.45 -17.37
C TYR A 163 5.58 -10.25 -18.17
N LEU A 164 6.47 -9.44 -17.58
CA LEU A 164 7.15 -8.35 -18.29
C LEU A 164 8.17 -8.86 -19.32
N ASP A 165 8.59 -10.12 -19.25
CA ASP A 165 9.45 -10.72 -20.27
C ASP A 165 8.74 -10.81 -21.64
N GLU A 166 7.40 -10.77 -21.67
CA GLU A 166 6.66 -10.63 -22.91
C GLU A 166 6.98 -9.30 -23.62
N LEU A 167 7.40 -8.24 -22.93
CA LEU A 167 7.79 -6.97 -23.57
C LEU A 167 9.14 -7.08 -24.27
N THR A 168 10.11 -7.73 -23.63
CA THR A 168 11.47 -7.82 -24.17
C THR A 168 11.49 -8.74 -25.38
N ALA A 169 10.65 -9.79 -25.40
CA ALA A 169 10.48 -10.68 -26.55
C ALA A 169 10.13 -9.95 -27.87
N TRP A 170 9.57 -8.73 -27.81
CA TRP A 170 9.19 -7.95 -28.99
C TRP A 170 10.34 -7.13 -29.56
N ILE A 171 11.50 -7.09 -28.90
CA ILE A 171 12.71 -6.38 -29.34
C ILE A 171 13.60 -7.36 -30.12
N PRO A 172 13.64 -7.29 -31.48
CA PRO A 172 14.18 -8.36 -32.33
C PRO A 172 15.69 -8.68 -32.18
N GLN A 173 16.44 -7.90 -31.39
CA GLN A 173 17.89 -8.05 -31.22
C GLN A 173 18.32 -8.37 -29.77
N ILE A 174 17.48 -8.11 -28.78
CA ILE A 174 17.82 -8.22 -27.34
C ILE A 174 16.84 -9.14 -26.60
N GLY A 175 15.65 -9.41 -27.18
CA GLY A 175 14.54 -10.07 -26.50
C GLY A 175 14.79 -11.49 -26.02
N SER A 176 15.65 -12.26 -26.69
CA SER A 176 16.02 -13.61 -26.25
C SER A 176 17.10 -13.62 -25.15
N GLN A 177 17.77 -12.49 -24.90
CA GLN A 177 18.86 -12.38 -23.93
C GLN A 177 18.47 -11.57 -22.68
N LEU A 178 17.43 -10.73 -22.77
CA LEU A 178 16.99 -9.86 -21.69
C LEU A 178 15.66 -10.34 -21.11
N THR A 179 15.71 -11.08 -20.01
CA THR A 179 14.54 -11.46 -19.21
C THR A 179 14.39 -10.50 -18.02
N PHE A 180 13.98 -9.26 -18.31
CA PHE A 180 13.89 -8.19 -17.31
C PHE A 180 12.96 -8.53 -16.13
N GLY A 181 11.79 -9.08 -16.44
CA GLY A 181 10.81 -9.55 -15.48
C GLY A 181 11.34 -10.67 -14.59
N SER A 182 11.93 -11.69 -15.21
CA SER A 182 12.58 -12.78 -14.47
C SER A 182 13.76 -12.31 -13.61
N MET A 183 14.53 -11.30 -14.07
CA MET A 183 15.62 -10.72 -13.28
C MET A 183 15.07 -10.04 -12.02
N ILE A 184 13.99 -9.26 -12.13
CA ILE A 184 13.30 -8.66 -10.97
C ILE A 184 12.86 -9.76 -10.01
N ALA A 185 12.16 -10.80 -10.50
CA ALA A 185 11.70 -11.90 -9.67
C ALA A 185 12.87 -12.60 -8.95
N TYR A 186 13.98 -12.84 -9.65
CA TYR A 186 15.16 -13.52 -9.11
C TYR A 186 15.88 -12.71 -8.01
N ILE A 187 15.92 -11.36 -8.12
CA ILE A 187 16.48 -10.49 -7.08
C ILE A 187 15.75 -10.70 -5.75
N PHE A 188 14.43 -10.82 -5.78
CA PHE A 188 13.64 -11.03 -4.57
C PHE A 188 13.61 -12.49 -4.11
N LEU A 189 13.49 -13.46 -5.03
CA LEU A 189 13.47 -14.89 -4.71
C LEU A 189 14.82 -15.38 -4.19
N GLY A 190 15.92 -15.04 -4.86
CA GLY A 190 17.26 -15.52 -4.53
C GLY A 190 17.54 -16.98 -4.82
N GLY A 191 16.73 -17.57 -5.68
CA GLY A 191 16.86 -18.94 -6.16
C GLY A 191 15.69 -19.28 -7.08
N PRO A 192 15.58 -20.55 -7.51
CA PRO A 192 14.52 -21.01 -8.39
C PRO A 192 13.11 -21.00 -7.75
N ALA A 193 13.04 -20.93 -6.41
CA ALA A 193 11.79 -20.90 -5.66
C ALA A 193 11.96 -20.15 -4.33
N ILE A 194 10.86 -19.89 -3.64
CA ILE A 194 10.89 -19.33 -2.28
C ILE A 194 11.64 -20.29 -1.35
N GLY A 195 12.66 -19.78 -0.67
CA GLY A 195 13.48 -20.56 0.26
C GLY A 195 14.27 -19.67 1.22
N GLN A 196 15.41 -20.18 1.71
CA GLN A 196 16.22 -19.50 2.73
C GLN A 196 16.73 -18.15 2.26
N ALA A 197 17.18 -18.04 1.00
CA ALA A 197 17.61 -16.76 0.44
C ALA A 197 16.47 -15.73 0.43
N THR A 198 15.24 -16.16 0.12
CA THR A 198 14.05 -15.30 0.07
C THR A 198 13.73 -14.73 1.45
N ILE A 199 13.61 -15.58 2.47
CA ILE A 199 13.20 -15.13 3.80
C ILE A 199 14.23 -14.18 4.44
N THR A 200 15.53 -14.46 4.27
CA THR A 200 16.58 -13.58 4.79
C THR A 200 16.57 -12.22 4.08
N ARG A 201 16.40 -12.19 2.74
CA ARG A 201 16.26 -10.92 1.98
C ARG A 201 15.01 -10.15 2.39
N PHE A 202 13.88 -10.84 2.53
CA PHE A 202 12.61 -10.22 2.92
C PHE A 202 12.70 -9.62 4.31
N TYR A 203 13.33 -10.31 5.26
CA TYR A 203 13.61 -9.78 6.59
C TYR A 203 14.46 -8.50 6.52
N SER A 204 15.57 -8.54 5.78
CA SER A 204 16.45 -7.37 5.60
C SER A 204 15.78 -6.20 4.87
N LEU A 205 14.97 -6.47 3.84
CA LEU A 205 14.24 -5.45 3.08
C LEU A 205 13.12 -4.82 3.92
N HIS A 206 12.35 -5.63 4.64
CA HIS A 206 11.29 -5.15 5.51
C HIS A 206 11.83 -4.21 6.58
N PHE A 207 12.90 -4.63 7.28
CA PHE A 207 13.59 -3.79 8.25
C PHE A 207 14.23 -2.56 7.60
N GLY A 208 14.97 -2.77 6.50
CA GLY A 208 15.70 -1.73 5.79
C GLY A 208 14.80 -0.60 5.29
N ILE A 209 13.70 -0.93 4.60
CA ILE A 209 12.72 0.06 4.13
C ILE A 209 12.14 0.83 5.32
N SER A 210 11.77 0.14 6.40
CA SER A 210 11.16 0.74 7.58
C SER A 210 12.13 1.67 8.34
N ILE A 211 13.41 1.35 8.43
CA ILE A 211 14.37 2.23 9.10
C ILE A 211 14.84 3.36 8.17
N ILE A 212 15.11 3.08 6.89
CA ILE A 212 15.54 4.12 5.94
C ILE A 212 14.46 5.19 5.78
N LEU A 213 13.19 4.80 5.64
CA LEU A 213 12.08 5.76 5.58
C LEU A 213 11.96 6.58 6.86
N LEU A 214 12.14 5.96 8.03
CA LEU A 214 12.17 6.68 9.30
C LEU A 214 13.31 7.71 9.30
N LEU A 215 14.53 7.32 8.95
CA LEU A 215 15.68 8.22 8.91
C LEU A 215 15.47 9.38 7.94
N LEU A 216 14.99 9.12 6.72
CA LEU A 216 14.71 10.15 5.72
C LEU A 216 13.66 11.14 6.23
N MET A 217 12.60 10.64 6.86
CA MET A 217 11.54 11.45 7.46
C MET A 217 12.08 12.30 8.61
N GLU A 218 12.88 11.74 9.50
CA GLU A 218 13.48 12.43 10.64
C GLU A 218 14.47 13.52 10.20
N ILE A 219 15.30 13.24 9.19
CA ILE A 219 16.20 14.21 8.57
C ILE A 219 15.38 15.35 7.93
N TYR A 220 14.31 15.02 7.20
CA TYR A 220 13.42 16.02 6.60
C TYR A 220 12.80 16.93 7.67
N VAL A 221 12.23 16.37 8.73
CA VAL A 221 11.64 17.12 9.84
C VAL A 221 12.68 17.99 10.54
N TYR A 222 13.86 17.45 10.84
CA TYR A 222 14.94 18.19 11.48
C TYR A 222 15.37 19.41 10.64
N ARG A 223 15.53 19.23 9.32
CA ARG A 223 15.95 20.30 8.41
C ARG A 223 14.88 21.35 8.18
N THR A 224 13.61 20.94 8.12
CA THR A 224 12.50 21.84 7.79
C THR A 224 11.80 22.43 9.01
N ARG A 225 12.10 21.93 10.22
CA ARG A 225 11.46 22.32 11.49
C ARG A 225 9.93 22.14 11.48
N ARG A 226 9.41 21.25 10.63
CA ARG A 226 7.99 20.92 10.54
C ARG A 226 7.56 20.06 11.73
N GLU A 227 6.29 20.11 12.10
CA GLU A 227 5.74 19.30 13.18
C GLU A 227 5.28 17.94 12.64
N ARG A 228 5.61 16.84 13.35
CA ARG A 228 5.17 15.48 13.00
C ARG A 228 3.78 15.16 13.52
N LEU A 229 3.54 15.55 14.76
CA LEU A 229 2.38 15.14 15.56
C LEU A 229 1.60 16.36 16.03
N LYS A 230 0.91 17.00 15.08
CA LYS A 230 0.01 18.11 15.37
C LYS A 230 -1.40 17.60 15.68
N MET A 231 -1.50 16.84 16.77
CA MET A 231 -2.74 16.26 17.28
C MET A 231 -2.79 16.48 18.80
N SER A 232 -3.97 16.73 19.35
CA SER A 232 -4.13 16.73 20.80
C SER A 232 -3.88 15.33 21.37
N TRP A 233 -3.63 15.26 22.68
CA TRP A 233 -3.37 13.98 23.36
C TRP A 233 -4.56 13.01 23.29
N PHE A 234 -5.80 13.53 23.22
CA PHE A 234 -7.01 12.70 23.22
C PHE A 234 -7.09 11.76 22.01
N PRO A 235 -6.99 12.21 20.74
CA PRO A 235 -6.93 11.32 19.59
C PRO A 235 -5.75 10.32 19.64
N LEU A 236 -4.58 10.73 20.15
CA LEU A 236 -3.43 9.82 20.28
C LEU A 236 -3.75 8.65 21.21
N VAL A 237 -4.29 8.94 22.40
CA VAL A 237 -4.71 7.91 23.37
C VAL A 237 -5.84 7.07 22.81
N LEU A 238 -6.84 7.69 22.17
CA LEU A 238 -7.96 7.00 21.56
C LEU A 238 -7.50 5.99 20.50
N PHE A 239 -6.68 6.43 19.54
CA PHE A 239 -6.19 5.56 18.47
C PHE A 239 -5.27 4.45 19.01
N PHE A 240 -4.44 4.74 20.01
CA PHE A 240 -3.67 3.69 20.69
C PHE A 240 -4.58 2.66 21.35
N ALA A 241 -5.59 3.11 22.10
CA ALA A 241 -6.55 2.25 22.76
C ALA A 241 -7.33 1.41 21.75
N MET A 242 -7.74 1.98 20.61
CA MET A 242 -8.38 1.23 19.53
C MET A 242 -7.47 0.11 19.00
N VAL A 243 -6.19 0.40 18.75
CA VAL A 243 -5.20 -0.61 18.31
C VAL A 243 -5.02 -1.70 19.38
N LEU A 244 -4.94 -1.33 20.66
CA LEU A 244 -4.83 -2.30 21.75
C LEU A 244 -6.08 -3.17 21.88
N VAL A 245 -7.27 -2.57 21.82
CA VAL A 245 -8.55 -3.27 21.93
C VAL A 245 -8.72 -4.26 20.78
N VAL A 246 -8.47 -3.83 19.53
CA VAL A 246 -8.56 -4.77 18.39
C VAL A 246 -7.49 -5.85 18.47
N SER A 247 -6.28 -5.52 18.94
CA SER A 247 -5.20 -6.49 19.15
C SER A 247 -5.53 -7.52 20.22
N TRP A 248 -6.32 -7.14 21.21
CA TRP A 248 -6.76 -8.00 22.30
C TRP A 248 -7.94 -8.89 21.89
N ILE A 249 -8.97 -8.31 21.27
CA ILE A 249 -10.20 -9.01 20.88
C ILE A 249 -9.96 -9.90 19.66
N LEU A 250 -9.15 -9.43 18.71
CA LEU A 250 -8.85 -10.11 17.45
C LEU A 250 -7.33 -10.28 17.29
N PRO A 251 -6.67 -11.17 18.06
CA PRO A 251 -5.23 -11.37 17.91
C PRO A 251 -4.83 -11.74 16.48
N ALA A 252 -3.66 -11.28 16.03
CA ALA A 252 -3.18 -11.55 14.68
C ALA A 252 -3.10 -13.06 14.40
N GLU A 253 -3.74 -13.51 13.33
CA GLU A 253 -3.76 -14.92 12.96
C GLU A 253 -2.35 -15.42 12.61
N MET A 254 -1.96 -16.60 13.09
CA MET A 254 -0.70 -17.25 12.68
C MET A 254 -0.89 -18.12 11.44
N GLY A 255 -2.10 -18.62 11.18
CA GLY A 255 -2.37 -19.58 10.12
C GLY A 255 -1.75 -20.95 10.38
N ARG A 256 -1.59 -21.74 9.30
CA ARG A 256 -0.89 -23.04 9.31
C ARG A 256 0.48 -22.86 8.66
N ARG A 257 1.48 -23.64 9.10
CA ARG A 257 2.83 -23.65 8.50
C ARG A 257 2.74 -23.80 6.98
N ALA A 258 3.59 -23.07 6.25
CA ALA A 258 3.68 -23.18 4.81
C ALA A 258 4.09 -24.59 4.36
N ASP A 259 3.29 -25.18 3.49
CA ASP A 259 3.59 -26.38 2.69
C ASP A 259 3.71 -25.95 1.21
N PRO A 260 4.94 -25.91 0.65
CA PRO A 260 5.18 -25.55 -0.74
C PRO A 260 4.54 -26.51 -1.76
N ASN A 261 4.15 -27.72 -1.34
CA ASN A 261 3.58 -28.73 -2.21
C ASN A 261 2.04 -28.69 -2.26
N ARG A 262 1.39 -27.82 -1.47
CA ARG A 262 -0.07 -27.73 -1.39
C ARG A 262 -0.57 -26.30 -1.56
N THR A 263 -0.98 -25.91 -2.75
CA THR A 263 -1.57 -24.58 -2.96
C THR A 263 -2.91 -24.42 -2.24
N PRO A 264 -3.12 -23.41 -1.38
CA PRO A 264 -4.43 -23.13 -0.80
C PRO A 264 -5.34 -22.52 -1.87
N LEU A 265 -6.64 -22.84 -1.82
CA LEU A 265 -7.66 -22.20 -2.65
C LEU A 265 -8.73 -21.59 -1.73
N PRO A 266 -9.05 -20.29 -1.85
CA PRO A 266 -8.36 -19.29 -2.68
C PRO A 266 -6.99 -18.85 -2.11
N ILE A 267 -6.05 -18.46 -2.98
CA ILE A 267 -4.86 -17.71 -2.57
C ILE A 267 -5.30 -16.27 -2.29
N LEU A 268 -5.17 -15.83 -1.04
CA LEU A 268 -5.53 -14.47 -0.61
C LEU A 268 -4.28 -13.76 -0.09
N SER A 269 -4.11 -12.50 -0.48
CA SER A 269 -3.19 -11.57 0.15
C SER A 269 -3.93 -10.73 1.21
N ASP A 270 -3.23 -9.87 1.95
CA ASP A 270 -3.89 -8.87 2.80
C ASP A 270 -4.77 -7.91 1.98
N TRP A 271 -5.75 -7.31 2.68
CA TRP A 271 -6.87 -6.58 2.10
C TRP A 271 -6.48 -5.46 1.13
N TYR A 272 -5.36 -4.76 1.40
CA TYR A 272 -4.89 -3.66 0.56
C TYR A 272 -4.30 -4.11 -0.79
N PHE A 273 -4.04 -5.42 -0.97
CA PHE A 273 -3.64 -6.01 -2.26
C PHE A 273 -4.77 -6.69 -3.01
N LEU A 274 -5.91 -6.94 -2.36
CA LEU A 274 -6.98 -7.77 -2.90
C LEU A 274 -7.54 -7.24 -4.22
N ALA A 275 -7.73 -5.92 -4.35
CA ALA A 275 -8.16 -5.32 -5.61
C ALA A 275 -7.16 -5.55 -6.76
N LEU A 276 -5.86 -5.37 -6.50
CA LEU A 276 -4.81 -5.59 -7.51
C LEU A 276 -4.68 -7.07 -7.87
N TYR A 277 -4.82 -7.94 -6.88
CA TYR A 277 -4.79 -9.38 -7.08
C TYR A 277 -5.95 -9.85 -7.96
N GLN A 278 -7.14 -9.28 -7.75
CA GLN A 278 -8.30 -9.56 -8.58
C GLN A 278 -8.12 -9.03 -10.01
N TYR A 279 -7.53 -7.84 -10.18
CA TYR A 279 -7.18 -7.30 -11.50
C TYR A 279 -6.22 -8.24 -12.27
N VAL A 280 -5.17 -8.73 -11.61
CA VAL A 280 -4.19 -9.66 -12.21
C VAL A 280 -4.85 -10.96 -12.68
N LYS A 281 -5.88 -11.45 -11.98
CA LYS A 281 -6.61 -12.66 -12.38
C LYS A 281 -7.45 -12.50 -13.65
N TYR A 282 -7.94 -11.29 -13.93
CA TYR A 282 -8.82 -11.03 -15.07
C TYR A 282 -8.10 -10.49 -16.31
N THR A 283 -6.79 -10.28 -16.23
CA THR A 283 -6.03 -9.63 -17.30
C THR A 283 -5.07 -10.59 -17.97
N PRO A 284 -4.86 -10.46 -19.29
CA PRO A 284 -3.81 -11.22 -19.98
C PRO A 284 -2.44 -11.00 -19.33
N PRO A 285 -1.51 -11.96 -19.40
CA PRO A 285 -0.24 -11.93 -18.67
C PRO A 285 0.52 -10.60 -18.75
N LEU A 286 0.76 -10.07 -19.96
CA LEU A 286 1.40 -8.76 -20.16
C LEU A 286 0.76 -7.64 -19.32
N TRP A 287 -0.58 -7.55 -19.35
CA TRP A 287 -1.33 -6.52 -18.61
C TRP A 287 -1.37 -6.80 -17.11
N ALA A 288 -1.36 -8.06 -16.69
CA ALA A 288 -1.20 -8.43 -15.30
C ALA A 288 0.17 -7.97 -14.73
N GLY A 289 1.23 -8.08 -15.53
CA GLY A 289 2.56 -7.57 -15.17
C GLY A 289 2.65 -6.05 -15.12
N LEU A 290 2.12 -5.38 -16.15
CA LEU A 290 2.21 -3.92 -16.30
C LEU A 290 1.21 -3.13 -15.45
N GLY A 291 -0.02 -3.64 -15.34
CA GLY A 291 -1.16 -2.89 -14.85
C GLY A 291 -0.99 -2.28 -13.46
N PRO A 292 -0.50 -3.01 -12.44
CA PRO A 292 -0.24 -2.44 -11.12
C PRO A 292 0.75 -1.26 -11.17
N GLY A 293 1.84 -1.39 -11.93
CA GLY A 293 2.83 -0.34 -12.10
C GLY A 293 2.30 0.87 -12.86
N LEU A 294 1.55 0.63 -13.95
CA LEU A 294 0.90 1.68 -14.73
C LEU A 294 -0.15 2.44 -13.91
N LEU A 295 -0.95 1.75 -13.09
CA LEU A 295 -1.96 2.38 -12.24
C LEU A 295 -1.31 3.39 -11.28
N ILE A 296 -0.23 2.98 -10.61
CA ILE A 296 0.51 3.83 -9.69
C ILE A 296 1.21 4.98 -10.45
N GLY A 297 1.87 4.67 -11.57
CA GLY A 297 2.58 5.66 -12.38
C GLY A 297 1.65 6.73 -12.97
N VAL A 298 0.51 6.33 -13.55
CA VAL A 298 -0.52 7.26 -14.02
C VAL A 298 -1.09 8.07 -12.86
N GLY A 299 -1.32 7.44 -11.70
CA GLY A 299 -1.72 8.12 -10.47
C GLY A 299 -0.74 9.23 -10.07
N MET A 300 0.57 8.94 -10.06
CA MET A 300 1.62 9.93 -9.79
C MET A 300 1.63 11.10 -10.79
N LEU A 301 1.23 10.84 -12.04
CA LEU A 301 1.23 11.82 -13.12
C LEU A 301 -0.05 12.66 -13.21
N VAL A 302 -1.09 12.34 -12.43
CA VAL A 302 -2.36 13.11 -12.37
C VAL A 302 -2.16 14.64 -12.32
N PRO A 303 -1.23 15.21 -11.52
CA PRO A 303 -1.03 16.66 -11.49
C PRO A 303 -0.67 17.30 -12.83
N PHE A 304 -0.02 16.55 -13.71
CA PHE A 304 0.41 17.00 -15.03
C PHE A 304 -0.63 16.69 -16.11
N LEU A 305 -1.46 15.67 -15.89
CA LEU A 305 -2.57 15.29 -16.77
C LEU A 305 -3.78 16.20 -16.58
N ASP A 306 -4.11 16.57 -15.34
CA ASP A 306 -5.26 17.40 -15.02
C ASP A 306 -4.97 18.90 -15.17
N ARG A 307 -5.19 19.40 -16.39
CA ARG A 307 -5.02 20.83 -16.75
C ARG A 307 -6.17 21.75 -16.34
N SER A 308 -7.16 21.28 -15.57
CA SER A 308 -8.22 22.17 -15.07
C SER A 308 -7.66 23.22 -14.10
N LYS A 309 -8.15 24.47 -14.18
CA LYS A 309 -7.70 25.57 -13.30
C LYS A 309 -8.30 25.50 -11.89
N SER A 310 -9.52 24.98 -11.78
CA SER A 310 -10.23 24.85 -10.51
C SER A 310 -9.81 23.57 -9.79
N ARG A 311 -9.83 23.60 -8.45
CA ARG A 311 -9.62 22.43 -7.58
C ARG A 311 -10.92 21.69 -7.28
N HIS A 312 -12.05 22.35 -7.44
CA HIS A 312 -13.36 21.79 -7.11
C HIS A 312 -13.66 20.55 -7.96
N PRO A 313 -14.08 19.41 -7.38
CA PRO A 313 -14.23 18.15 -8.10
C PRO A 313 -15.20 18.21 -9.29
N LEU A 314 -16.36 18.87 -9.13
CA LEU A 314 -17.31 19.06 -10.24
C LEU A 314 -16.74 19.92 -11.38
N ASP A 315 -15.65 20.62 -11.11
CA ASP A 315 -15.00 21.46 -12.11
C ASP A 315 -13.99 20.70 -13.00
N ARG A 316 -13.78 19.42 -12.69
CA ARG A 316 -12.85 18.53 -13.38
C ARG A 316 -13.51 17.17 -13.60
N PRO A 317 -14.61 17.13 -14.37
CA PRO A 317 -15.51 15.97 -14.41
C PRO A 317 -14.83 14.67 -14.83
N LEU A 318 -13.90 14.72 -15.80
CA LEU A 318 -13.13 13.54 -16.22
C LEU A 318 -12.32 12.94 -15.05
N PHE A 319 -11.56 13.77 -14.34
CA PHE A 319 -10.76 13.32 -13.19
C PHE A 319 -11.66 12.95 -12.01
N PHE A 320 -12.73 13.69 -11.75
CA PHE A 320 -13.69 13.33 -10.72
C PHE A 320 -14.27 11.92 -10.94
N VAL A 321 -14.72 11.60 -12.15
CA VAL A 321 -15.24 10.28 -12.50
C VAL A 321 -14.14 9.21 -12.47
N LEU A 322 -12.94 9.50 -12.95
CA LEU A 322 -11.79 8.58 -12.84
C LEU A 322 -11.49 8.20 -11.38
N GLY A 323 -11.50 9.17 -10.46
CA GLY A 323 -11.30 8.92 -9.04
C GLY A 323 -12.43 8.08 -8.42
N LEU A 324 -13.69 8.34 -8.80
CA LEU A 324 -14.84 7.54 -8.36
C LEU A 324 -14.76 6.11 -8.88
N LEU A 325 -14.39 5.91 -10.15
CA LEU A 325 -14.20 4.59 -10.73
C LEU A 325 -13.05 3.84 -10.05
N ALA A 326 -11.92 4.51 -9.80
CA ALA A 326 -10.79 3.89 -9.08
C ALA A 326 -11.21 3.42 -7.67
N LEU A 327 -11.97 4.25 -6.94
CA LEU A 327 -12.50 3.89 -5.63
C LEU A 327 -13.51 2.73 -5.71
N PHE A 328 -14.43 2.81 -6.66
CA PHE A 328 -15.42 1.77 -6.90
C PHE A 328 -14.75 0.44 -7.23
N TYR A 329 -13.78 0.42 -8.15
CA TYR A 329 -13.04 -0.80 -8.50
C TYR A 329 -12.22 -1.34 -7.35
N PHE A 330 -11.56 -0.47 -6.57
CA PHE A 330 -10.86 -0.89 -5.37
C PHE A 330 -11.79 -1.63 -4.41
N LEU A 331 -12.97 -1.07 -4.11
CA LEU A 331 -13.95 -1.69 -3.21
C LEU A 331 -14.59 -2.94 -3.81
N ALA A 332 -15.05 -2.87 -5.05
CA ALA A 332 -15.73 -3.96 -5.74
C ALA A 332 -14.80 -5.16 -5.91
N PHE A 333 -13.57 -4.97 -6.40
CA PHE A 333 -12.63 -6.07 -6.60
C PHE A 333 -12.17 -6.69 -5.28
N THR A 334 -11.95 -5.87 -4.25
CA THR A 334 -11.67 -6.37 -2.89
C THR A 334 -12.83 -7.21 -2.37
N THR A 335 -14.06 -6.79 -2.63
CA THR A 335 -15.28 -7.49 -2.20
C THR A 335 -15.48 -8.81 -2.95
N LEU A 336 -15.29 -8.82 -4.27
CA LEU A 336 -15.41 -10.01 -5.10
C LEU A 336 -14.44 -11.12 -4.68
N ILE A 337 -13.19 -10.76 -4.38
CA ILE A 337 -12.20 -11.73 -3.93
C ILE A 337 -12.46 -12.19 -2.49
N MET A 338 -12.92 -11.29 -1.59
CA MET A 338 -13.26 -11.65 -0.20
C MET A 338 -14.41 -12.67 -0.13
N TRP A 339 -15.42 -12.55 -1.01
CA TRP A 339 -16.52 -13.51 -1.08
C TRP A 339 -16.27 -14.69 -2.02
N ASN A 340 -15.06 -14.79 -2.59
CA ASN A 340 -14.69 -15.85 -3.54
C ASN A 340 -15.69 -16.00 -4.70
N ILE A 341 -16.32 -14.89 -5.11
CA ILE A 341 -17.33 -14.85 -6.17
C ILE A 341 -16.64 -14.87 -7.55
N ALA A 342 -15.42 -14.32 -7.62
CA ALA A 342 -14.66 -14.16 -8.85
C ALA A 342 -14.04 -15.47 -9.36
N GLN A 343 -14.70 -16.12 -10.32
CA GLN A 343 -14.14 -17.20 -11.13
C GLN A 343 -13.55 -16.64 -12.44
N ILE A 344 -12.37 -17.12 -12.82
CA ILE A 344 -11.51 -16.65 -13.94
C ILE A 344 -12.24 -16.70 -15.30
N GLU A 345 -13.28 -17.52 -15.45
CA GLU A 345 -13.82 -17.91 -16.76
C GLU A 345 -15.06 -17.12 -17.23
N ARG A 346 -15.64 -16.20 -16.45
CA ARG A 346 -16.98 -15.62 -16.79
C ARG A 346 -17.13 -14.09 -16.86
N GLU A 347 -16.20 -13.29 -16.37
CA GLU A 347 -16.49 -11.87 -16.04
C GLU A 347 -15.71 -10.74 -16.76
N PRO A 348 -14.76 -10.96 -17.70
CA PRO A 348 -14.14 -9.86 -18.46
C PRO A 348 -15.10 -8.88 -19.16
N PRO A 349 -16.29 -9.28 -19.65
CA PRO A 349 -17.17 -8.35 -20.37
C PRO A 349 -17.77 -7.25 -19.49
N ILE A 350 -18.11 -7.52 -18.23
CA ILE A 350 -18.91 -6.61 -17.40
C ILE A 350 -18.11 -5.37 -16.99
N VAL A 351 -16.84 -5.55 -16.61
CA VAL A 351 -15.96 -4.44 -16.21
C VAL A 351 -15.77 -3.46 -17.37
N LEU A 352 -15.58 -3.96 -18.60
CA LEU A 352 -15.46 -3.12 -19.79
C LEU A 352 -16.79 -2.46 -20.16
N LEU A 353 -17.91 -3.19 -20.06
CA LEU A 353 -19.26 -2.68 -20.31
C LEU A 353 -19.66 -1.52 -19.38
N VAL A 354 -19.13 -1.46 -18.16
CA VAL A 354 -19.35 -0.34 -17.24
C VAL A 354 -18.30 0.77 -17.44
N THR A 355 -17.02 0.40 -17.56
CA THR A 355 -15.94 1.40 -17.66
C THR A 355 -16.08 2.28 -18.88
N ILE A 356 -16.30 1.68 -20.07
CA ILE A 356 -16.28 2.41 -21.34
C ILE A 356 -17.39 3.46 -21.41
N PRO A 357 -18.68 3.15 -21.13
CA PRO A 357 -19.74 4.15 -21.16
C PRO A 357 -19.57 5.23 -20.10
N VAL A 358 -19.16 4.89 -18.88
CA VAL A 358 -18.98 5.86 -17.80
C VAL A 358 -17.85 6.84 -18.13
N MET A 359 -16.72 6.34 -18.66
CA MET A 359 -15.62 7.18 -19.14
C MET A 359 -16.01 8.03 -20.35
N GLY A 360 -16.78 7.47 -21.29
CA GLY A 360 -17.32 8.21 -22.44
C GLY A 360 -18.20 9.38 -22.00
N ALA A 361 -19.13 9.14 -21.07
CA ALA A 361 -20.00 10.18 -20.52
C ALA A 361 -19.20 11.26 -19.78
N ALA A 362 -18.19 10.87 -18.99
CA ALA A 362 -17.31 11.81 -18.30
C ALA A 362 -16.50 12.68 -19.25
N PHE A 363 -16.03 12.10 -20.37
CA PHE A 363 -15.31 12.82 -21.40
C PHE A 363 -16.21 13.82 -22.13
N VAL A 364 -17.43 13.42 -22.51
CA VAL A 364 -18.43 14.33 -23.09
C VAL A 364 -18.77 15.47 -22.13
N TRP A 365 -18.97 15.18 -20.85
CA TRP A 365 -19.21 16.20 -19.82
C TRP A 365 -18.02 17.17 -19.72
N HIS A 366 -16.78 16.67 -19.78
CA HIS A 366 -15.58 17.50 -19.78
C HIS A 366 -15.52 18.45 -20.98
N LEU A 367 -15.77 17.95 -22.19
CA LEU A 367 -15.77 18.75 -23.42
C LEU A 367 -16.86 19.82 -23.40
N TRP A 368 -18.09 19.45 -23.03
CA TRP A 368 -19.21 20.36 -22.94
C TRP A 368 -18.94 21.53 -21.99
N ARG A 369 -18.34 21.24 -20.83
CA ARG A 369 -18.00 22.26 -19.84
C ARG A 369 -16.92 23.22 -20.35
N ARG A 370 -15.89 22.70 -21.02
CA ARG A 370 -14.84 23.53 -21.64
C ARG A 370 -15.43 24.47 -22.69
N TRP A 371 -16.33 23.97 -23.53
CA TRP A 371 -17.01 24.78 -24.53
C TRP A 371 -17.83 25.91 -23.90
N ARG A 372 -18.55 25.64 -22.80
CA ARG A 372 -19.30 26.68 -22.07
C ARG A 372 -18.42 27.75 -21.41
N GLN A 373 -17.20 27.41 -21.01
CA GLN A 373 -16.26 28.34 -20.36
C GLN A 373 -15.40 29.14 -21.36
N GLY A 374 -15.34 28.70 -22.62
CA GLY A 374 -14.66 29.41 -23.71
C GLY A 374 -15.57 30.36 -24.50
N ARG A 375 -16.87 30.37 -24.20
CA ARG A 375 -17.83 31.43 -24.54
C ARG A 375 -17.92 32.39 -23.37
#